data_AF-A0A1A9H885-F1
#
_entry.id   AF-A0A1A9H885-F1
#
_cell.length_a   1.000
_cell.length_b   1.000
_cell.length_c   1.000
_cell.angle_alpha   90.00
_cell.angle_beta   90.00
_cell.angle_gamma   90.00
#
_symmetry.space_group_name_H-M   'P 1'
#
loop_
_entity.id
_entity.type
_entity.pdbx_description
1 polymer ?
#
loop_
_entity_poly.entity_id
_entity_poly.type
_entity_poly.pdbx_seq_one_letter_code
_entity_poly.pdbx_strand_id
1 'polypeptide(L)'
;MDKNRNGYAVITNVMKSLEMGGPFGPMDRSKFVQFARVHGISDSVIEEIVDIIQTINLIHHYEDRLDGSDLERKEKKAVRAELQKSIDENLEVLRKIINI
;
A
#
# COMPACT_ATOMS: atom_id res chain seq x y z
N MET A 1 -23.21 -17.27 -2.59
CA MET A 1 -21.81 -16.80 -2.66
C MET A 1 -21.72 -15.52 -1.85
N ASP A 2 -21.03 -15.56 -0.71
CA ASP A 2 -20.88 -14.41 0.19
C ASP A 2 -20.21 -13.24 -0.51
N LYS A 3 -20.97 -12.16 -0.75
CA LYS A 3 -20.43 -10.91 -1.32
C LYS A 3 -19.30 -10.35 -0.45
N ASN A 4 -19.35 -10.54 0.86
CA ASN A 4 -18.32 -10.09 1.80
C ASN A 4 -16.98 -10.83 1.64
N ARG A 5 -16.97 -12.10 1.22
CA ARG A 5 -15.72 -12.85 1.02
C ARG A 5 -14.91 -12.32 -0.17
N ASN A 6 -15.57 -11.72 -1.13
CA ASN A 6 -14.95 -11.13 -2.32
C ASN A 6 -14.31 -9.77 -2.01
N GLY A 7 -14.93 -8.99 -1.13
CA GLY A 7 -14.45 -7.72 -0.59
C GLY A 7 -12.99 -7.78 -0.12
N TYR A 8 -12.77 -8.60 0.90
CA TYR A 8 -11.46 -8.77 1.53
C TYR A 8 -10.43 -9.46 0.63
N ALA A 9 -10.86 -10.24 -0.38
CA ALA A 9 -9.97 -10.88 -1.34
C ALA A 9 -9.28 -9.84 -2.25
N VAL A 10 -10.00 -8.82 -2.71
CA VAL A 10 -9.41 -7.73 -3.50
C VAL A 10 -8.43 -6.92 -2.67
N ILE A 11 -8.79 -6.60 -1.43
CA ILE A 11 -7.90 -5.88 -0.51
C ILE A 11 -6.62 -6.70 -0.25
N THR A 12 -6.75 -8.00 -0.03
CA THR A 12 -5.61 -8.91 0.15
C THR A 12 -4.70 -8.93 -1.08
N ASN A 13 -5.26 -8.91 -2.29
CA ASN A 13 -4.48 -8.85 -3.52
C ASN A 13 -3.74 -7.50 -3.67
N VAL A 14 -4.37 -6.39 -3.29
CA VAL A 14 -3.73 -5.08 -3.25
C VAL A 14 -2.57 -5.09 -2.25
N MET A 15 -2.77 -5.63 -1.04
CA MET A 15 -1.70 -5.77 -0.04
C MET A 15 -0.52 -6.59 -0.56
N LYS A 16 -0.78 -7.76 -1.15
CA LYS A 16 0.28 -8.59 -1.75
C LYS A 16 1.02 -7.87 -2.87
N SER A 17 0.31 -7.11 -3.69
CA SER A 17 0.93 -6.29 -4.73
C SER A 17 1.88 -5.26 -4.11
N LEU A 18 1.45 -4.57 -3.05
CA LEU A 18 2.25 -3.55 -2.36
C LEU A 18 3.47 -4.13 -1.62
N GLU A 19 3.33 -5.31 -1.02
CA GLU A 19 4.45 -6.08 -0.44
C GLU A 19 5.53 -6.39 -1.50
N MET A 20 5.15 -6.52 -2.77
CA MET A 20 6.06 -6.77 -3.89
C MET A 20 6.47 -5.51 -4.66
N GLY A 21 6.10 -4.31 -4.20
CA GLY A 21 6.38 -3.05 -4.90
C GLY A 21 5.56 -2.86 -6.18
N GLY A 22 4.41 -3.53 -6.30
CA GLY A 22 3.51 -3.37 -7.42
C GLY A 22 2.90 -1.96 -7.47
N PRO A 23 2.68 -1.42 -8.68
CA PRO A 23 2.20 -0.05 -8.85
C PRO A 23 0.76 0.12 -8.36
N PHE A 24 0.46 1.29 -7.81
CA PHE A 24 -0.91 1.70 -7.49
C PHE A 24 -1.26 3.05 -8.12
N GLY A 25 -1.84 3.00 -9.32
CA GLY A 25 -2.14 4.19 -10.10
C GLY A 25 -3.52 4.80 -9.81
N PRO A 26 -3.84 5.95 -10.45
CA PRO A 26 -5.16 6.58 -10.35
C PRO A 26 -6.32 5.66 -10.74
N MET A 27 -6.10 4.79 -11.73
CA MET A 27 -7.10 3.81 -12.17
C MET A 27 -7.34 2.72 -11.11
N ASP A 28 -6.28 2.23 -10.47
CA ASP A 28 -6.38 1.21 -9.41
C ASP A 28 -7.08 1.79 -8.18
N ARG A 29 -6.76 3.04 -7.83
CA ARG A 29 -7.47 3.80 -6.80
C ARG A 29 -8.96 3.90 -7.11
N SER A 30 -9.34 4.30 -8.33
CA SER A 30 -10.75 4.46 -8.71
C SER A 30 -11.51 3.13 -8.58
N LYS A 31 -10.91 2.03 -9.07
CA LYS A 31 -11.47 0.68 -8.95
C LYS A 31 -11.59 0.24 -7.49
N PHE A 32 -10.58 0.49 -6.67
CA PHE A 32 -10.57 0.18 -5.24
C PHE A 32 -11.69 0.92 -4.51
N VAL A 33 -11.79 2.24 -4.66
CA VAL A 33 -12.82 3.07 -4.01
C VAL A 33 -14.22 2.63 -4.40
N GLN A 34 -14.46 2.41 -5.71
CA GLN A 34 -15.75 1.92 -6.19
C GLN A 34 -16.10 0.58 -5.56
N PHE A 35 -15.15 -0.34 -5.54
CA PHE A 35 -15.33 -1.68 -5.00
C PHE A 35 -15.59 -1.66 -3.49
N ALA A 36 -14.80 -0.89 -2.73
CA ALA A 36 -14.94 -0.76 -1.29
C ALA A 36 -16.31 -0.18 -0.89
N ARG A 37 -16.80 0.83 -1.63
CA ARG A 37 -18.16 1.38 -1.45
C ARG A 37 -19.25 0.34 -1.70
N VAL A 38 -19.12 -0.45 -2.78
CA VAL A 38 -20.07 -1.53 -3.11
C VAL A 38 -20.15 -2.58 -2.00
N HIS A 39 -19.06 -2.76 -1.24
CA HIS A 39 -18.98 -3.69 -0.12
C HIS A 39 -19.27 -3.03 1.24
N GLY A 40 -19.75 -1.77 1.26
CA GLY A 40 -20.21 -1.10 2.47
C GLY A 40 -19.10 -0.58 3.39
N ILE A 41 -17.87 -0.48 2.90
CA ILE A 41 -16.76 0.14 3.65
C ILE A 41 -17.01 1.66 3.69
N SER A 42 -16.83 2.27 4.86
CA SER A 42 -17.04 3.71 5.03
C SER A 42 -16.01 4.51 4.23
N ASP A 43 -16.42 5.68 3.72
CA ASP A 43 -15.51 6.56 2.97
C ASP A 43 -14.28 6.97 3.81
N SER A 44 -14.42 7.10 5.14
CA SER A 44 -13.29 7.41 6.04
C SER A 44 -12.24 6.28 6.08
N VAL A 45 -12.70 5.02 6.13
CA VAL A 45 -11.80 3.86 6.11
C VAL A 45 -11.19 3.68 4.72
N ILE A 46 -11.95 3.97 3.65
CA ILE A 46 -11.45 3.95 2.29
C ILE A 46 -10.33 4.98 2.10
N GLU A 47 -10.51 6.20 2.61
CA GLU A 47 -9.51 7.27 2.55
C GLU A 47 -8.23 6.87 3.28
N GLU A 48 -8.34 6.37 4.51
CA GLU A 48 -7.20 5.88 5.29
C GLU A 48 -6.44 4.76 4.57
N ILE A 49 -7.15 3.77 4.00
CA ILE A 49 -6.51 2.70 3.23
C ILE A 49 -5.79 3.28 2.00
N VAL A 50 -6.42 4.20 1.27
CA VAL A 50 -5.83 4.82 0.08
C VAL A 50 -4.56 5.59 0.43
N ASP A 51 -4.57 6.37 1.51
CA ASP A 51 -3.42 7.17 1.94
C ASP A 51 -2.22 6.28 2.30
N ILE A 52 -2.47 5.15 2.99
CA ILE A 52 -1.43 4.18 3.31
C ILE A 52 -0.87 3.53 2.04
N ILE A 53 -1.75 3.10 1.13
CA ILE A 53 -1.34 2.49 -0.15
C ILE A 53 -0.47 3.47 -0.96
N GLN A 54 -0.87 4.74 -1.04
CA GLN A 54 -0.12 5.78 -1.74
C GLN A 54 1.24 6.06 -1.09
N THR A 55 1.29 6.04 0.25
CA THR A 55 2.54 6.18 1.01
C THR A 55 3.52 5.06 0.67
N ILE A 56 3.07 3.80 0.69
CA ILE A 56 3.90 2.65 0.32
C ILE A 56 4.38 2.76 -1.14
N ASN A 57 3.48 3.11 -2.07
CA ASN A 57 3.84 3.27 -3.49
C ASN A 57 4.88 4.38 -3.70
N LEU A 58 4.79 5.47 -2.95
CA LEU A 58 5.78 6.56 -3.00
C LEU A 58 7.14 6.11 -2.45
N ILE A 59 7.16 5.30 -1.39
CA ILE A 59 8.40 4.76 -0.83
C ILE A 59 9.12 3.88 -1.85
N HIS A 60 8.41 2.99 -2.54
CA HIS A 60 8.99 2.16 -3.62
C HIS A 60 9.59 3.01 -4.75
N HIS A 61 8.86 4.04 -5.20
CA HIS A 61 9.40 4.98 -6.19
C HIS A 61 10.62 5.76 -5.70
N TYR A 62 10.70 6.04 -4.40
CA TYR A 62 11.88 6.68 -3.82
C TYR A 62 13.07 5.71 -3.75
N GLU A 63 12.83 4.45 -3.42
CA GLU A 63 13.87 3.41 -3.46
C GLU A 63 14.44 3.22 -4.88
N ASP A 64 13.61 3.21 -5.92
CA ASP A 64 14.08 3.16 -7.32
C ASP A 64 15.00 4.35 -7.67
N ARG A 65 14.67 5.54 -7.17
CA ARG A 65 15.47 6.77 -7.39
C ARG A 65 16.74 6.80 -6.54
N LEU A 66 16.75 6.11 -5.40
CA LEU A 66 17.89 6.06 -4.49
C LEU A 66 19.12 5.47 -5.20
N ASP A 67 18.92 4.56 -6.13
CA ASP A 67 20.02 3.91 -6.84
C ASP A 67 20.80 4.88 -7.72
N GLY A 68 20.10 5.82 -8.36
CA GLY A 68 20.68 6.91 -9.15
C GLY A 68 21.21 8.09 -8.33
N SER A 69 21.08 8.09 -7.01
CA SER A 69 21.55 9.20 -6.16
C SER A 69 23.07 9.17 -5.94
N ASP A 70 23.63 10.32 -5.56
CA ASP A 70 25.06 10.49 -5.25
C ASP A 70 25.48 9.91 -3.89
N LEU A 71 24.54 9.32 -3.13
CA LEU A 71 24.80 8.76 -1.80
C LEU A 71 25.82 7.62 -1.84
N GLU A 72 26.61 7.50 -0.77
CA GLU A 72 27.50 6.36 -0.62
C GLU A 72 26.71 5.06 -0.43
N ARG A 73 27.32 3.92 -0.76
CA ARG A 73 26.69 2.60 -0.61
C ARG A 73 26.17 2.35 0.82
N LYS A 74 26.89 2.82 1.84
CA LYS A 74 26.50 2.64 3.24
C LYS A 74 25.26 3.47 3.59
N GLU A 75 25.19 4.70 3.09
CA GLU A 75 24.04 5.60 3.26
C GLU A 75 22.81 5.06 2.54
N LYS A 76 22.95 4.63 1.27
CA LYS A 76 21.88 3.96 0.52
C LYS A 76 21.32 2.76 1.29
N LYS A 77 22.19 1.92 1.87
CA LYS A 77 21.76 0.77 2.68
C LYS A 77 20.99 1.19 3.94
N ALA A 78 21.42 2.25 4.62
CA ALA A 78 20.73 2.78 5.79
C ALA A 78 19.34 3.32 5.42
N VAL A 79 19.26 4.14 4.36
CA VAL A 79 18.00 4.68 3.86
C VAL A 79 17.04 3.56 3.46
N ARG A 80 17.48 2.56 2.70
CA ARG A 80 16.63 1.41 2.34
C ARG A 80 16.06 0.68 3.56
N ALA A 81 16.85 0.53 4.63
CA ALA A 81 16.37 -0.10 5.86
C ALA A 81 15.28 0.74 6.56
N GLU A 82 15.42 2.07 6.56
CA GLU A 82 14.39 2.98 7.10
C GLU A 82 13.11 2.97 6.25
N LEU A 83 13.25 2.97 4.93
CA LEU A 83 12.12 2.88 4.00
C LEU A 83 11.37 1.55 4.17
N GLN A 84 12.09 0.43 4.24
CA GLN A 84 11.47 -0.88 4.48
C GLN A 84 10.73 -0.92 5.81
N LYS A 85 11.32 -0.35 6.87
CA LYS A 85 10.64 -0.24 8.17
C LYS A 85 9.33 0.54 8.06
N SER A 86 9.32 1.65 7.32
CA SER A 86 8.10 2.44 7.09
C SER A 86 7.05 1.65 6.29
N ILE A 87 7.46 0.85 5.29
CA ILE A 87 6.54 -0.06 4.58
C ILE A 87 5.92 -1.06 5.56
N ASP A 88 6.75 -1.72 6.38
CA ASP A 88 6.29 -2.75 7.32
C ASP A 88 5.28 -2.19 8.33
N GLU A 89 5.54 -1.00 8.89
CA GLU A 89 4.63 -0.30 9.81
C GLU A 89 3.29 0.04 9.13
N ASN A 90 3.32 0.56 7.91
CA ASN A 90 2.12 0.87 7.13
C ASN A 90 1.31 -0.39 6.78
N LEU A 91 1.98 -1.48 6.41
CA LEU A 91 1.32 -2.77 6.17
C LEU A 91 0.68 -3.33 7.44
N GLU A 92 1.30 -3.14 8.61
CA GLU A 92 0.70 -3.53 9.89
C GLU A 92 -0.58 -2.76 10.18
N VAL A 93 -0.60 -1.44 9.93
CA VAL A 93 -1.80 -0.60 10.05
C VAL A 93 -2.90 -1.09 9.11
N LEU A 94 -2.58 -1.36 7.84
CA LEU A 94 -3.54 -1.93 6.89
C LEU A 94 -4.10 -3.26 7.39
N ARG A 95 -3.26 -4.19 7.86
CA ARG A 95 -3.73 -5.49 8.40
C ARG A 95 -4.68 -5.30 9.57
N LYS A 96 -4.46 -4.30 10.43
CA LYS A 96 -5.36 -3.97 11.54
C LYS A 96 -6.70 -3.47 11.02
N ILE A 97 -6.72 -2.56 10.05
CA ILE A 97 -7.95 -2.02 9.43
C ILE A 97 -8.77 -3.14 8.76
N ILE A 98 -8.10 -4.10 8.12
CA ILE A 98 -8.73 -5.15 7.32
C ILE A 98 -9.26 -6.30 8.19
N ASN A 99 -8.68 -6.53 9.37
CA ASN A 99 -9.18 -7.50 10.33
C ASN A 99 -10.30 -6.94 11.25
N ILE A 100 -10.85 -5.76 10.92
CA ILE A 100 -12.09 -5.19 11.48
C ILE A 100 -13.30 -5.76 10.73
#